data_AF-A0A0W8G792-F1
#
_entry.id   AF-A0A0W8G792-F1
#
_cell.length_a   1.000
_cell.length_b   1.000
_cell.length_c   1.000
_cell.angle_alpha   90.00
_cell.angle_beta   90.00
_cell.angle_gamma   90.00
#
_symmetry.space_group_name_H-M   'P 1'
#
loop_
_entity.id
_entity.type
_entity.pdbx_description
1 polymer ?
#
loop_
_entity_poly.entity_id
_entity_poly.type
_entity_poly.pdbx_seq_one_letter_code
_entity_poly.pdbx_strand_id
1 'polypeptide(L)'
;MKAPIIVLALVLAGLAHIGQAAGLPEAPGGLSSGDVCFEAAGEPLGDSPEARQTVMLLAAGYDPGRVMESLRIMHPLHGALLPADLAPPLIAWVDGHPRADLWLISLRVSPSRAIYVLSRETSYEPPQAVWEPVRQASLGCDAPITVYGVDSETLEIVSQDSVSVSTSRDRVDALVMYRELPPVFSLAQKRLDLLGGRLGDPASPGAPRTLFQGVPGCVGCHSFSRDGAVIGMDLDHADDKGGYILAGTRREMEVSAEEIISWNRFPKIDDRQTTGLYARLTPDGRHVIATVNEIALLIKMDDPSASQLFFPYRGILAAYSREDGRFFPVPGADDPGHVQTCPDIRPDGRHVVFARTRTQDELIRRLGTGNVFARPQASIHELNAAYPVQFDIYQVPFDPDGPGRPVAAEPLPGAGGNGMSNYNPRYSPDGRWVVFTQSRKGLVLQPDSRLYVVPASGGVPRRMSCNLGLMNSWHSFSPNGRWLLFVSKETGPDSRIWITHFDGQGRDSVPVLLHRFGEPGLACNVPEFVGRAAGRMERIGFPAP
;
A
#
# COMPACT_ATOMS: atom_id res chain seq x y z
N MET A 1 -18.82 26.61 -17.32
CA MET A 1 -19.11 26.68 -18.77
C MET A 1 -18.61 28.00 -19.34
N LYS A 2 -17.82 27.97 -20.42
CA LYS A 2 -17.27 29.11 -21.21
C LYS A 2 -15.94 29.80 -20.78
N ALA A 3 -15.06 29.14 -20.02
CA ALA A 3 -13.67 29.60 -19.85
C ALA A 3 -12.63 29.00 -20.85
N PRO A 4 -12.69 27.72 -21.27
CA PRO A 4 -11.60 27.13 -22.07
C PRO A 4 -11.53 27.65 -23.52
N ILE A 5 -12.65 28.10 -24.10
CA ILE A 5 -12.73 28.59 -25.49
C ILE A 5 -12.07 29.97 -25.67
N ILE A 6 -12.08 30.82 -24.64
CA ILE A 6 -11.51 32.18 -24.71
C ILE A 6 -9.98 32.15 -24.59
N VAL A 7 -9.44 31.16 -23.87
CA VAL A 7 -8.00 31.02 -23.63
C VAL A 7 -7.28 30.41 -24.84
N LEU A 8 -7.90 29.45 -25.54
CA LEU A 8 -7.41 28.96 -26.84
C LEU A 8 -7.39 30.09 -27.88
N ALA A 9 -8.41 30.96 -27.88
CA ALA A 9 -8.45 32.15 -28.73
C ALA A 9 -7.36 33.19 -28.39
N LEU A 10 -6.88 33.28 -27.14
CA LEU A 10 -5.80 34.19 -26.74
C LEU A 10 -4.41 33.66 -27.14
N VAL A 11 -4.18 32.34 -27.03
CA VAL A 11 -2.96 31.70 -27.58
C VAL A 11 -2.94 31.84 -29.11
N LEU A 12 -4.10 31.70 -29.76
CA LEU A 12 -4.27 31.93 -31.20
C LEU A 12 -4.14 33.41 -31.62
N ALA A 13 -4.55 34.36 -30.78
CA ALA A 13 -4.33 35.78 -31.03
C ALA A 13 -2.83 36.15 -30.96
N GLY A 14 -2.05 35.45 -30.13
CA GLY A 14 -0.59 35.52 -30.15
C GLY A 14 0.03 34.98 -31.44
N LEU A 15 -0.46 33.82 -31.93
CA LEU A 15 -0.02 33.22 -33.20
C LEU A 15 -0.39 34.07 -34.42
N ALA A 16 -1.55 34.74 -34.42
CA ALA A 16 -1.95 35.65 -35.48
C ALA A 16 -1.04 36.89 -35.58
N HIS A 17 -0.36 37.27 -34.49
CA HIS A 17 0.61 38.37 -34.51
C HIS A 17 2.00 37.95 -35.03
N ILE A 18 2.34 36.67 -34.95
CA ILE A 18 3.59 36.10 -35.48
C ILE A 18 3.43 35.71 -36.97
N GLY A 19 2.20 35.41 -37.41
CA GLY A 19 1.87 34.96 -38.76
C GLY A 19 1.88 35.99 -39.90
N GLN A 20 2.35 37.23 -39.69
CA GLN A 20 2.49 38.20 -40.79
C GLN A 20 3.90 38.33 -41.38
N ALA A 21 4.88 37.56 -40.91
CA ALA A 21 6.19 37.49 -41.54
C ALA A 21 6.66 36.03 -41.66
N ALA A 22 6.79 35.58 -42.91
CA ALA A 22 7.21 34.26 -43.38
C ALA A 22 6.09 33.19 -43.43
N GLY A 23 5.87 32.66 -44.64
CA GLY A 23 4.98 31.55 -44.89
C GLY A 23 5.37 30.36 -44.02
N LEU A 24 4.37 29.82 -43.33
CA LEU A 24 4.52 28.62 -42.51
C LEU A 24 5.03 27.47 -43.40
N PRO A 25 6.10 26.76 -43.00
CA PRO A 25 6.58 25.61 -43.74
C PRO A 25 5.52 24.49 -43.73
N GLU A 26 5.36 23.81 -44.87
CA GLU A 26 4.60 22.56 -44.93
C GLU A 26 5.18 21.58 -43.90
N ALA A 27 4.33 21.06 -43.01
CA ALA A 27 4.71 20.17 -41.92
C ALA A 27 5.48 18.94 -42.46
N PRO A 28 6.76 18.74 -42.10
CA PRO A 28 7.49 17.56 -42.53
C PRO A 28 7.06 16.37 -41.67
N GLY A 29 6.39 15.40 -42.28
CA GLY A 29 6.10 14.09 -41.67
C GLY A 29 5.09 14.14 -40.53
N GLY A 30 3.92 14.73 -40.79
CA GLY A 30 2.81 14.80 -39.84
C GLY A 30 2.30 13.44 -39.36
N LEU A 31 1.53 13.51 -38.26
CA LEU A 31 0.72 12.43 -37.68
C LEU A 31 0.16 11.50 -38.76
N SER A 32 0.20 10.20 -38.49
CA SER A 32 -0.54 9.25 -39.33
C SER A 32 -2.03 9.58 -39.22
N SER A 33 -2.81 9.24 -40.24
CA SER A 33 -4.28 9.41 -40.27
C SER A 33 -5.04 8.76 -39.10
N GLY A 34 -4.34 8.03 -38.21
CA GLY A 34 -4.89 7.38 -37.02
C GLY A 34 -4.51 8.00 -35.66
N ASP A 35 -3.82 9.15 -35.60
CA ASP A 35 -3.50 9.78 -34.30
C ASP A 35 -4.66 10.66 -33.79
N VAL A 36 -4.99 10.53 -32.50
CA VAL A 36 -6.17 11.14 -31.87
C VAL A 36 -5.72 12.09 -30.76
N CYS A 37 -6.27 13.29 -30.74
CA CYS A 37 -5.97 14.34 -29.76
C CYS A 37 -7.16 14.47 -28.79
N PHE A 38 -6.89 14.54 -27.50
CA PHE A 38 -7.91 14.71 -26.47
C PHE A 38 -7.62 15.95 -25.62
N GLU A 39 -8.67 16.60 -25.13
CA GLU A 39 -8.53 17.52 -24.01
C GLU A 39 -8.30 16.72 -22.71
N ALA A 40 -7.71 17.36 -21.70
CA ALA A 40 -7.51 16.75 -20.38
C ALA A 40 -8.82 16.23 -19.74
N ALA A 41 -9.97 16.81 -20.09
CA ALA A 41 -11.29 16.37 -19.63
C ALA A 41 -11.81 15.09 -20.32
N GLY A 42 -11.09 14.56 -21.32
CA GLY A 42 -11.46 13.32 -22.01
C GLY A 42 -12.44 13.46 -23.14
N GLU A 43 -12.91 14.67 -23.43
CA GLU A 43 -13.53 14.92 -24.72
C GLU A 43 -12.44 14.83 -25.79
N PRO A 44 -12.71 14.17 -26.93
CA PRO A 44 -11.90 14.41 -28.12
C PRO A 44 -11.77 15.91 -28.26
N LEU A 45 -10.55 16.40 -28.52
CA LEU A 45 -10.46 17.71 -29.16
C LEU A 45 -11.38 17.58 -30.37
N GLY A 46 -12.52 18.26 -30.35
CA GLY A 46 -13.53 18.12 -31.40
C GLY A 46 -12.92 18.50 -32.76
N ASP A 47 -13.75 18.73 -33.76
CA ASP A 47 -13.31 19.43 -34.97
C ASP A 47 -12.92 20.90 -34.66
N SER A 48 -11.98 21.14 -33.73
CA SER A 48 -11.16 22.35 -33.65
C SER A 48 -9.86 22.03 -34.39
N PRO A 49 -9.78 22.39 -35.67
CA PRO A 49 -8.54 22.31 -36.44
C PRO A 49 -7.36 22.94 -35.70
N GLU A 50 -7.60 23.95 -34.87
CA GLU A 50 -6.61 24.79 -34.22
C GLU A 50 -5.87 24.05 -33.09
N ALA A 51 -6.57 23.39 -32.18
CA ALA A 51 -5.92 22.61 -31.13
C ALA A 51 -5.19 21.39 -31.69
N ARG A 52 -5.78 20.77 -32.72
CA ARG A 52 -5.13 19.70 -33.48
C ARG A 52 -3.86 20.21 -34.17
N GLN A 53 -3.90 21.42 -34.73
CA GLN A 53 -2.76 22.07 -35.37
C GLN A 53 -1.66 22.43 -34.35
N THR A 54 -2.01 22.91 -33.15
CA THR A 54 -1.04 23.14 -32.07
C THR A 54 -0.35 21.86 -31.64
N VAL A 55 -1.10 20.77 -31.43
CA VAL A 55 -0.51 19.45 -31.13
C VAL A 55 0.38 18.98 -32.28
N MET A 56 -0.05 19.16 -33.54
CA MET A 56 0.75 18.83 -34.72
C MET A 56 2.05 19.63 -34.79
N LEU A 57 2.01 20.94 -34.53
CA LEU A 57 3.19 21.80 -34.53
C LEU A 57 4.18 21.40 -33.44
N LEU A 58 3.68 21.13 -32.23
CA LEU A 58 4.51 20.66 -31.11
C LEU A 58 5.12 19.27 -31.39
N ALA A 59 4.34 18.35 -31.95
CA ALA A 59 4.83 17.02 -32.31
C ALA A 59 5.82 17.05 -33.49
N ALA A 60 5.63 17.94 -34.46
CA ALA A 60 6.50 18.09 -35.63
C ALA A 60 7.78 18.90 -35.34
N GLY A 61 7.74 19.83 -34.37
CA GLY A 61 8.87 20.65 -33.92
C GLY A 61 9.79 19.97 -32.91
N TYR A 62 9.66 18.65 -32.71
CA TYR A 62 10.48 17.89 -31.78
C TYR A 62 11.95 17.84 -32.23
N ASP A 63 12.83 18.50 -31.45
CA ASP A 63 14.28 18.40 -31.59
C ASP A 63 14.90 17.88 -30.28
N PRO A 64 15.30 16.60 -30.21
CA PRO A 64 15.88 16.01 -28.99
C PRO A 64 17.20 16.66 -28.55
N GLY A 65 17.89 17.42 -29.42
CA GLY A 65 19.16 18.08 -29.10
C GLY A 65 19.02 19.40 -28.33
N ARG A 66 17.80 19.94 -28.21
CA ARG A 66 17.53 21.28 -27.65
C ARG A 66 16.84 21.27 -26.27
N VAL A 67 16.42 20.10 -25.79
CA VAL A 67 15.56 19.96 -24.60
C VAL A 67 16.40 19.82 -23.32
N MET A 68 16.00 20.52 -22.25
CA MET A 68 16.67 20.44 -20.94
C MET A 68 16.01 19.39 -20.02
N GLU A 69 16.82 18.64 -19.25
CA GLU A 69 16.35 17.65 -18.26
C GLU A 69 15.89 18.30 -16.93
N SER A 70 14.88 19.18 -16.98
CA SER A 70 14.28 19.80 -15.78
C SER A 70 12.92 19.22 -15.39
N LEU A 71 12.36 18.33 -16.20
CA LEU A 71 11.11 17.62 -15.96
C LEU A 71 11.40 16.22 -15.40
N ARG A 72 10.57 15.76 -14.45
CA ARG A 72 10.58 14.38 -13.95
C ARG A 72 9.18 13.84 -13.80
N ILE A 73 8.89 12.72 -14.45
CA ILE A 73 7.67 11.94 -14.23
C ILE A 73 7.81 11.19 -12.90
N MET A 74 6.89 11.48 -11.98
CA MET A 74 6.83 10.86 -10.65
C MET A 74 5.98 9.60 -10.66
N HIS A 75 4.87 9.61 -11.42
CA HIS A 75 4.00 8.46 -11.60
C HIS A 75 3.52 8.38 -13.06
N PRO A 76 3.37 7.16 -13.62
CA PRO A 76 3.85 5.89 -13.08
C PRO A 76 5.39 5.85 -13.01
N LEU A 77 5.94 4.94 -12.20
CA LEU A 77 7.39 4.73 -12.14
C LEU A 77 7.88 4.07 -13.44
N HIS A 78 9.10 4.39 -13.86
CA HIS A 78 9.74 3.72 -15.00
C HIS A 78 9.84 2.21 -14.77
N GLY A 79 9.33 1.42 -15.71
CA GLY A 79 9.28 -0.05 -15.65
C GLY A 79 8.10 -0.61 -14.85
N ALA A 80 7.14 0.23 -14.43
CA ALA A 80 5.96 -0.23 -13.69
C ALA A 80 5.13 -1.23 -14.51
N LEU A 81 4.71 -2.32 -13.85
CA LEU A 81 3.84 -3.34 -14.41
C LEU A 81 2.43 -3.20 -13.82
N LEU A 82 1.49 -2.71 -14.63
CA LEU A 82 0.11 -2.45 -14.22
C LEU A 82 -0.74 -3.74 -14.26
N PRO A 83 -1.67 -3.94 -13.31
CA PRO A 83 -2.66 -5.00 -13.42
C PRO A 83 -3.57 -4.84 -14.64
N ALA A 84 -3.98 -5.97 -15.23
CA ALA A 84 -4.82 -6.01 -16.42
C ALA A 84 -6.16 -5.26 -16.25
N ASP A 85 -6.70 -5.28 -15.04
CA ASP A 85 -7.98 -4.67 -14.68
C ASP A 85 -7.84 -3.36 -13.91
N LEU A 86 -6.62 -2.84 -13.66
CA LEU A 86 -6.42 -1.61 -12.90
C LEU A 86 -7.12 -0.42 -13.58
N ALA A 87 -7.86 0.38 -12.81
CA ALA A 87 -8.40 1.65 -13.30
C ALA A 87 -7.28 2.55 -13.86
N PRO A 88 -7.58 3.50 -14.76
CA PRO A 88 -6.57 4.37 -15.34
C PRO A 88 -5.66 4.99 -14.26
N PRO A 89 -4.33 4.91 -14.41
CA PRO A 89 -3.37 5.36 -13.41
C PRO A 89 -3.24 6.89 -13.45
N LEU A 90 -2.80 7.49 -12.35
CA LEU A 90 -2.33 8.86 -12.35
C LEU A 90 -1.00 8.98 -13.11
N ILE A 91 -0.94 9.91 -14.05
CA ILE A 91 0.30 10.39 -14.65
C ILE A 91 0.61 11.72 -13.98
N ALA A 92 1.70 11.82 -13.23
CA ALA A 92 2.08 13.03 -12.50
C ALA A 92 3.57 13.32 -12.67
N TRP A 93 3.91 14.59 -12.79
CA TRP A 93 5.29 15.04 -12.99
C TRP A 93 5.59 16.31 -12.20
N VAL A 94 6.87 16.62 -12.08
CA VAL A 94 7.36 17.91 -11.62
C VAL A 94 8.17 18.51 -12.76
N ASP A 95 7.98 19.80 -13.02
CA ASP A 95 8.77 20.52 -14.00
C ASP A 95 9.35 21.78 -13.36
N GLY A 96 10.67 21.83 -13.27
CA GLY A 96 11.40 22.97 -12.72
C GLY A 96 11.73 24.06 -13.74
N HIS A 97 11.36 23.88 -15.01
CA HIS A 97 11.71 24.86 -16.05
C HIS A 97 10.90 26.16 -15.89
N PRO A 98 11.52 27.34 -15.81
CA PRO A 98 10.82 28.59 -15.55
C PRO A 98 9.89 29.05 -16.68
N ARG A 99 10.09 28.54 -17.90
CA ARG A 99 9.23 28.82 -19.07
C ARG A 99 8.14 27.79 -19.31
N ALA A 100 8.13 26.66 -18.61
CA ALA A 100 7.11 25.63 -18.85
C ALA A 100 5.81 26.01 -18.13
N ASP A 101 4.76 26.30 -18.90
CA ASP A 101 3.43 26.66 -18.38
C ASP A 101 2.28 25.87 -19.06
N LEU A 102 2.66 24.97 -19.97
CA LEU A 102 1.80 24.04 -20.70
C LEU A 102 2.55 22.71 -20.85
N TRP A 103 1.84 21.59 -20.81
CA TRP A 103 2.43 20.26 -20.99
C TRP A 103 1.71 19.45 -22.06
N LEU A 104 2.48 18.79 -22.90
CA LEU A 104 2.01 17.82 -23.87
C LEU A 104 2.36 16.41 -23.36
N ILE A 105 1.35 15.60 -23.07
CA ILE A 105 1.48 14.20 -22.72
C ILE A 105 1.32 13.35 -23.99
N SER A 106 2.28 12.46 -24.24
CA SER A 106 2.26 11.49 -25.33
C SER A 106 2.15 10.08 -24.76
N LEU A 107 1.06 9.39 -25.09
CA LEU A 107 0.77 8.02 -24.68
C LEU A 107 0.91 7.10 -25.89
N ARG A 108 1.94 6.25 -25.91
CA ARG A 108 2.17 5.39 -27.07
C ARG A 108 1.18 4.23 -27.13
N VAL A 109 0.56 4.05 -28.30
CA VAL A 109 -0.39 2.95 -28.58
C VAL A 109 0.11 2.00 -29.67
N SER A 110 1.16 2.37 -30.41
CA SER A 110 1.91 1.47 -31.30
C SER A 110 3.28 2.08 -31.64
N PRO A 111 4.18 1.38 -32.36
CA PRO A 111 5.44 1.97 -32.83
C PRO A 111 5.27 3.25 -33.66
N SER A 112 4.15 3.40 -34.36
CA SER A 112 3.88 4.54 -35.26
C SER A 112 2.70 5.41 -34.84
N ARG A 113 2.09 5.18 -33.66
CA ARG A 113 0.91 5.92 -33.19
C ARG A 113 0.99 6.26 -31.71
N ALA A 114 0.56 7.47 -31.38
CA ALA A 114 0.43 7.95 -30.01
C ALA A 114 -0.86 8.74 -29.84
N ILE A 115 -1.36 8.76 -28.61
CA ILE A 115 -2.41 9.68 -28.18
C ILE A 115 -1.72 10.88 -27.55
N TYR A 116 -2.16 12.08 -27.91
CA TYR A 116 -1.61 13.33 -27.38
C TYR A 116 -2.65 14.07 -26.56
N VAL A 117 -2.23 14.58 -25.41
CA VAL A 117 -3.09 15.31 -24.46
C VAL A 117 -2.37 16.59 -24.04
N LEU A 118 -3.08 17.73 -24.08
CA LEU A 118 -2.58 18.99 -23.55
C LEU A 118 -3.13 19.22 -22.13
N SER A 119 -2.26 19.67 -21.22
CA SER A 119 -2.59 19.99 -19.83
C SER A 119 -1.87 21.25 -19.38
N ARG A 120 -2.53 22.06 -18.54
CA ARG A 120 -1.89 23.13 -17.74
C ARG A 120 -1.68 22.73 -16.28
N GLU A 121 -2.03 21.50 -15.94
CA GLU A 121 -1.77 20.89 -14.65
C GLU A 121 -0.61 19.91 -14.78
N THR A 122 0.19 19.76 -13.72
CA THR A 122 1.31 18.81 -13.66
C THR A 122 0.88 17.38 -13.32
N SER A 123 -0.40 17.09 -13.54
CA SER A 123 -0.99 15.77 -13.34
C SER A 123 -2.13 15.54 -14.32
N TYR A 124 -2.31 14.28 -14.71
CA TYR A 124 -3.31 13.85 -15.65
C TYR A 124 -3.78 12.43 -15.31
N GLU A 125 -5.09 12.28 -15.11
CA GLU A 125 -5.74 10.99 -15.01
C GLU A 125 -6.49 10.72 -16.32
N PRO A 126 -6.01 9.80 -17.17
CA PRO A 126 -6.64 9.55 -18.45
C PRO A 126 -8.03 8.95 -18.24
N PRO A 127 -9.06 9.46 -18.93
CA PRO A 127 -10.34 8.78 -18.99
C PRO A 127 -10.18 7.38 -19.56
N GLN A 128 -11.10 6.48 -19.22
CA GLN A 128 -11.03 5.08 -19.65
C GLN A 128 -10.92 4.92 -21.17
N ALA A 129 -11.60 5.77 -21.95
CA ALA A 129 -11.53 5.74 -23.42
C ALA A 129 -10.13 6.09 -23.97
N VAL A 130 -9.36 6.92 -23.27
CA VAL A 130 -7.97 7.28 -23.62
C VAL A 130 -7.00 6.20 -23.16
N TRP A 131 -7.24 5.62 -21.98
CA TRP A 131 -6.33 4.64 -21.39
C TRP A 131 -6.42 3.25 -22.02
N GLU A 132 -7.61 2.81 -22.44
CA GLU A 132 -7.80 1.44 -22.94
C GLU A 132 -6.90 1.08 -24.13
N PRO A 133 -6.71 1.93 -25.17
CA PRO A 133 -5.74 1.66 -26.23
C PRO A 133 -4.30 1.52 -25.73
N VAL A 134 -3.89 2.31 -24.73
CA VAL A 134 -2.54 2.24 -24.12
C VAL A 134 -2.39 0.94 -23.34
N ARG A 135 -3.41 0.53 -22.60
CA ARG A 135 -3.47 -0.76 -21.89
C ARG A 135 -3.29 -1.93 -22.86
N GLN A 136 -4.03 -1.92 -23.99
CA GLN A 136 -3.91 -2.97 -25.00
C GLN A 136 -2.53 -2.98 -25.67
N ALA A 137 -1.98 -1.82 -25.98
CA ALA A 137 -0.65 -1.68 -26.59
C ALA A 137 0.49 -2.13 -25.66
N SER A 138 0.31 -1.94 -24.35
CA SER A 138 1.28 -2.29 -23.32
C SER A 138 1.14 -3.73 -22.80
N LEU A 139 0.22 -4.53 -23.33
CA LEU A 139 -0.01 -5.89 -22.86
C LEU A 139 1.20 -6.79 -23.14
N GLY A 140 2.00 -7.06 -22.11
CA GLY A 140 3.25 -7.82 -22.21
C GLY A 140 4.37 -7.12 -22.98
N CYS A 141 4.22 -5.82 -23.27
CA CYS A 141 5.17 -4.99 -24.00
C CYS A 141 5.32 -3.63 -23.31
N ASP A 142 6.49 -3.03 -23.48
CA ASP A 142 6.77 -1.68 -22.97
C ASP A 142 6.10 -0.62 -23.84
N ALA A 143 5.33 0.26 -23.20
CA ALA A 143 4.72 1.44 -23.80
C ALA A 143 5.26 2.70 -23.14
N PRO A 144 5.96 3.58 -23.88
CA PRO A 144 6.44 4.83 -23.34
C PRO A 144 5.31 5.84 -23.13
N ILE A 145 5.40 6.53 -22.00
CA ILE A 145 4.66 7.74 -21.65
C ILE A 145 5.69 8.86 -21.60
N THR A 146 5.50 9.88 -22.43
CA THR A 146 6.41 11.03 -22.47
C THR A 146 5.65 12.30 -22.13
N VAL A 147 6.23 13.14 -21.30
CA VAL A 147 5.69 14.48 -21.00
C VAL A 147 6.69 15.50 -21.49
N TYR A 148 6.20 16.47 -22.25
CA TYR A 148 6.97 17.63 -22.72
C TYR A 148 6.46 18.88 -22.03
N GLY A 149 7.34 19.66 -21.41
CA GLY A 149 7.02 21.01 -20.96
C GLY A 149 7.20 22.00 -22.11
N VAL A 150 6.21 22.85 -22.27
CA VAL A 150 6.06 23.77 -23.40
C VAL A 150 5.94 25.18 -22.85
N ASP A 151 6.67 26.10 -23.47
CA ASP A 151 6.48 27.54 -23.32
C ASP A 151 5.28 27.93 -24.19
N SER A 152 4.14 28.28 -23.58
CA SER A 152 2.91 28.53 -24.33
C SER A 152 2.92 29.83 -25.14
N GLU A 153 3.87 30.73 -24.90
CA GLU A 153 4.06 31.95 -25.70
C GLU A 153 4.81 31.65 -27.01
N THR A 154 5.86 30.83 -26.92
CA THR A 154 6.74 30.52 -28.07
C THR A 154 6.43 29.19 -28.76
N LEU A 155 5.64 28.34 -28.12
CA LEU A 155 5.41 26.93 -28.46
C LEU A 155 6.69 26.08 -28.54
N GLU A 156 7.78 26.53 -27.90
CA GLU A 156 9.00 25.74 -27.79
C GLU A 156 8.82 24.64 -26.74
N ILE A 157 9.27 23.42 -27.05
CA ILE A 157 9.49 22.38 -26.04
C ILE A 157 10.76 22.75 -25.28
N VAL A 158 10.62 22.98 -23.97
CA VAL A 158 11.70 23.47 -23.10
C VAL A 158 12.20 22.42 -22.12
N SER A 159 11.40 21.39 -21.85
CA SER A 159 11.72 20.29 -20.94
C SER A 159 11.03 18.99 -21.36
N GLN A 160 11.56 17.84 -20.93
CA GLN A 160 10.97 16.53 -21.23
C GLN A 160 11.38 15.48 -20.19
N ASP A 161 10.52 14.49 -19.98
CA ASP A 161 10.89 13.20 -19.42
C ASP A 161 10.06 12.07 -20.05
N SER A 162 10.54 10.83 -19.98
CA SER A 162 9.87 9.65 -20.52
C SER A 162 10.03 8.43 -19.61
N VAL A 163 8.91 7.76 -19.34
CA VAL A 163 8.88 6.50 -18.58
C VAL A 163 8.27 5.39 -19.43
N SER A 164 8.74 4.17 -19.24
CA SER A 164 8.14 2.98 -19.86
C SER A 164 7.21 2.28 -18.87
N VAL A 165 6.05 1.82 -19.33
CA VAL A 165 5.14 0.97 -18.55
C VAL A 165 4.68 -0.25 -19.34
N SER A 166 4.33 -1.32 -18.66
CA SER A 166 3.71 -2.50 -19.27
C SER A 166 2.45 -2.91 -18.52
N THR A 167 1.54 -3.62 -19.18
CA THR A 167 0.32 -4.20 -18.60
C THR A 167 0.48 -5.70 -18.48
N SER A 168 0.25 -6.23 -17.27
CA SER A 168 0.24 -7.67 -17.01
C SER A 168 -0.98 -8.34 -17.64
N ARG A 169 -0.89 -9.65 -17.89
CA ARG A 169 -2.07 -10.47 -18.21
C ARG A 169 -2.86 -10.85 -16.95
N ASP A 170 -2.21 -10.78 -15.79
CA ASP A 170 -2.84 -11.11 -14.52
C ASP A 170 -3.71 -9.95 -14.04
N ARG A 171 -4.91 -10.30 -13.56
CA ARG A 171 -5.85 -9.38 -12.93
C ARG A 171 -5.63 -9.33 -11.41
N VAL A 172 -6.07 -8.26 -10.76
CA VAL A 172 -6.12 -8.19 -9.29
C VAL A 172 -7.22 -9.11 -8.77
N ASP A 173 -8.43 -9.00 -9.32
CA ASP A 173 -9.62 -9.77 -8.95
C ASP A 173 -9.94 -9.81 -7.44
N ALA A 174 -9.61 -8.73 -6.74
CA ALA A 174 -9.85 -8.56 -5.31
C ALA A 174 -10.04 -7.08 -4.97
N LEU A 175 -10.65 -6.84 -3.82
CA LEU A 175 -10.78 -5.50 -3.25
C LEU A 175 -9.63 -5.23 -2.29
N VAL A 176 -9.49 -3.97 -1.89
CA VAL A 176 -8.53 -3.56 -0.86
C VAL A 176 -9.26 -2.89 0.28
N MET A 177 -9.16 -3.48 1.47
CA MET A 177 -9.52 -2.82 2.72
C MET A 177 -8.27 -2.22 3.34
N TYR A 178 -8.39 -1.03 3.93
CA TYR A 178 -7.31 -0.40 4.65
C TYR A 178 -7.86 0.56 5.69
N ARG A 179 -7.01 1.02 6.61
CA ARG A 179 -7.37 2.03 7.60
C ARG A 179 -6.67 3.35 7.29
N GLU A 180 -7.42 4.44 7.49
CA GLU A 180 -6.93 5.82 7.45
C GLU A 180 -6.88 6.41 8.85
N LEU A 181 -5.86 7.22 9.10
CA LEU A 181 -5.66 7.94 10.36
C LEU A 181 -4.66 9.09 10.18
N PRO A 182 -4.67 10.10 11.07
CA PRO A 182 -3.62 11.13 11.09
C PRO A 182 -2.20 10.52 11.19
N PRO A 183 -1.20 11.01 10.42
CA PRO A 183 0.16 10.46 10.42
C PRO A 183 0.87 10.52 11.76
N VAL A 184 0.54 11.51 12.59
CA VAL A 184 1.04 11.62 13.96
C VAL A 184 0.11 10.85 14.90
N PHE A 185 0.63 9.77 15.51
CA PHE A 185 -0.16 8.86 16.34
C PHE A 185 -0.85 9.56 17.53
N SER A 186 -0.19 10.53 18.17
CA SER A 186 -0.76 11.30 19.29
C SER A 186 -2.01 12.12 18.86
N LEU A 187 -2.03 12.59 17.61
CA LEU A 187 -3.18 13.26 17.01
C LEU A 187 -4.27 12.26 16.63
N ALA A 188 -3.91 11.11 16.06
CA ALA A 188 -4.86 10.05 15.71
C ALA A 188 -5.68 9.58 16.93
N GLN A 189 -5.07 9.50 18.11
CA GLN A 189 -5.77 9.16 19.35
C GLN A 189 -6.75 10.23 19.85
N LYS A 190 -6.57 11.49 19.44
CA LYS A 190 -7.44 12.61 19.82
C LYS A 190 -8.51 12.89 18.76
N ARG A 191 -8.29 12.46 17.52
CA ARG A 191 -9.14 12.71 16.35
C ARG A 191 -9.70 11.40 15.80
N LEU A 192 -10.44 10.69 16.65
CA LEU A 192 -11.11 9.43 16.27
C LEU A 192 -12.12 9.63 15.13
N ASP A 193 -12.63 10.85 14.96
CA ASP A 193 -13.46 11.26 13.81
C ASP A 193 -12.73 11.14 12.46
N LEU A 194 -11.39 11.19 12.45
CA LEU A 194 -10.56 11.00 11.26
C LEU A 194 -10.07 9.55 11.10
N LEU A 195 -10.31 8.69 12.08
CA LEU A 195 -9.98 7.27 12.00
C LEU A 195 -11.13 6.53 11.32
N GLY A 196 -10.82 5.80 10.26
CA GLY A 196 -11.83 5.06 9.51
C GLY A 196 -11.27 3.92 8.67
N GLY A 197 -12.15 2.95 8.39
CA GLY A 197 -11.88 1.84 7.49
C GLY A 197 -12.45 2.15 6.10
N ARG A 198 -11.66 1.88 5.07
CA ARG A 198 -12.03 2.08 3.66
C ARG A 198 -12.02 0.76 2.92
N LEU A 199 -12.86 0.63 1.89
CA LEU A 199 -12.91 -0.51 0.99
C LEU A 199 -13.03 -0.03 -0.46
N GLY A 200 -12.10 -0.43 -1.33
CA GLY A 200 -12.08 -0.03 -2.74
C GLY A 200 -11.77 -1.19 -3.68
N ASP A 201 -12.23 -1.09 -4.92
CA ASP A 201 -11.79 -1.98 -6.01
C ASP A 201 -10.71 -1.24 -6.82
N PRO A 202 -9.47 -1.75 -6.92
CA PRO A 202 -8.43 -1.14 -7.78
C PRO A 202 -8.85 -1.04 -9.25
N ALA A 203 -9.82 -1.84 -9.70
CA ALA A 203 -10.39 -1.76 -11.04
C ALA A 203 -11.44 -0.65 -11.22
N SER A 204 -11.88 -0.02 -10.12
CA SER A 204 -12.87 1.07 -10.16
C SER A 204 -12.18 2.44 -10.29
N PRO A 205 -12.69 3.35 -11.14
CA PRO A 205 -12.22 4.73 -11.18
C PRO A 205 -12.72 5.57 -10.00
N GLY A 206 -13.65 5.06 -9.18
CA GLY A 206 -14.17 5.76 -8.00
C GLY A 206 -13.25 5.63 -6.78
N ALA A 207 -13.36 6.60 -5.86
CA ALA A 207 -12.68 6.52 -4.56
C ALA A 207 -13.19 5.33 -3.72
N PRO A 208 -12.33 4.74 -2.86
CA PRO A 208 -12.75 3.75 -1.88
C PRO A 208 -13.89 4.27 -0.99
N ARG A 209 -14.87 3.41 -0.69
CA ARG A 209 -15.98 3.77 0.19
C ARG A 209 -15.58 3.66 1.66
N THR A 210 -16.21 4.46 2.50
CA THR A 210 -16.12 4.34 3.96
C THR A 210 -16.90 3.12 4.44
N LEU A 211 -16.24 2.19 5.13
CA LEU A 211 -16.93 1.13 5.88
C LEU A 211 -17.30 1.60 7.28
N PHE A 212 -16.43 2.37 7.92
CA PHE A 212 -16.69 2.95 9.23
C PHE A 212 -15.81 4.17 9.48
N GLN A 213 -16.26 5.05 10.38
CA GLN A 213 -15.56 6.26 10.80
C GLN A 213 -15.99 6.64 12.21
N GLY A 214 -15.11 7.24 13.01
CA GLY A 214 -15.49 7.74 14.35
C GLY A 214 -15.72 6.63 15.38
N VAL A 215 -14.88 5.61 15.36
CA VAL A 215 -15.01 4.42 16.23
C VAL A 215 -14.60 4.69 17.68
N PRO A 216 -15.24 4.03 18.67
CA PRO A 216 -14.95 4.22 20.08
C PRO A 216 -13.67 3.47 20.49
N GLY A 217 -12.50 4.03 20.17
CA GLY A 217 -11.20 3.47 20.58
C GLY A 217 -10.32 3.00 19.43
N CYS A 218 -9.28 2.22 19.74
CA CYS A 218 -8.34 1.74 18.74
C CYS A 218 -8.95 0.56 17.96
N VAL A 219 -9.54 0.85 16.79
CA VAL A 219 -9.84 -0.19 15.79
C VAL A 219 -8.59 -0.39 14.94
N GLY A 220 -7.93 -1.52 15.16
CA GLY A 220 -6.51 -1.72 14.95
C GLY A 220 -6.16 -2.42 13.63
N CYS A 221 -5.74 -3.67 13.81
CA CYS A 221 -5.46 -4.61 12.75
C CYS A 221 -6.75 -5.31 12.34
N HIS A 222 -6.84 -5.67 11.07
CA HIS A 222 -7.86 -6.59 10.58
C HIS A 222 -7.21 -7.75 9.82
N SER A 223 -8.01 -8.80 9.64
CA SER A 223 -7.72 -9.93 8.77
C SER A 223 -9.01 -10.50 8.19
N PHE A 224 -8.93 -11.17 7.05
CA PHE A 224 -10.05 -11.92 6.47
C PHE A 224 -9.74 -13.41 6.32
N SER A 225 -10.78 -14.25 6.34
CA SER A 225 -10.66 -15.60 5.77
C SER A 225 -10.37 -15.51 4.26
N ARG A 226 -9.81 -16.56 3.66
CA ARG A 226 -9.38 -16.57 2.26
C ARG A 226 -10.50 -16.24 1.27
N ASP A 227 -11.72 -16.67 1.58
CA ASP A 227 -12.93 -16.40 0.79
C ASP A 227 -13.58 -15.04 1.11
N GLY A 228 -13.09 -14.33 2.12
CA GLY A 228 -13.65 -13.07 2.62
C GLY A 228 -14.97 -13.23 3.39
N ALA A 229 -15.36 -14.45 3.77
CA ALA A 229 -16.61 -14.69 4.49
C ALA A 229 -16.55 -14.29 5.97
N VAL A 230 -15.35 -14.22 6.56
CA VAL A 230 -15.12 -13.87 7.96
C VAL A 230 -14.18 -12.68 8.03
N ILE A 231 -14.51 -11.71 8.87
CA ILE A 231 -13.65 -10.59 9.23
C ILE A 231 -13.24 -10.72 10.70
N GLY A 232 -11.96 -10.51 10.95
CA GLY A 232 -11.38 -10.37 12.28
C GLY A 232 -10.83 -8.96 12.44
N MET A 233 -11.11 -8.27 13.54
CA MET A 233 -10.64 -6.88 13.73
C MET A 233 -10.49 -6.51 15.19
N ASP A 234 -9.37 -5.88 15.57
CA ASP A 234 -9.14 -5.40 16.93
C ASP A 234 -10.17 -4.33 17.32
N LEU A 235 -10.65 -4.36 18.56
CA LEU A 235 -11.60 -3.41 19.11
C LEU A 235 -11.36 -3.18 20.61
N ASP A 236 -11.03 -1.95 21.00
CA ASP A 236 -11.18 -1.53 22.39
C ASP A 236 -12.67 -1.36 22.71
N HIS A 237 -13.22 -2.06 23.72
CA HIS A 237 -14.65 -1.98 24.08
C HIS A 237 -14.90 -2.26 25.57
N ALA A 238 -15.77 -1.51 26.25
CA ALA A 238 -16.20 -1.74 27.63
C ALA A 238 -15.04 -2.00 28.64
N ASP A 239 -14.03 -1.12 28.66
CA ASP A 239 -12.78 -1.22 29.44
C ASP A 239 -11.89 -2.45 29.12
N ASP A 240 -12.24 -3.23 28.09
CA ASP A 240 -11.48 -4.35 27.58
C ASP A 240 -10.64 -3.95 26.36
N LYS A 241 -9.31 -3.90 26.54
CA LYS A 241 -8.36 -3.62 25.45
C LYS A 241 -8.00 -4.84 24.60
N GLY A 242 -8.50 -6.02 24.98
CA GLY A 242 -8.33 -7.28 24.28
C GLY A 242 -9.55 -7.70 23.47
N GLY A 243 -10.50 -6.79 23.24
CA GLY A 243 -11.65 -7.04 22.39
C GLY A 243 -11.23 -7.30 20.93
N TYR A 244 -11.88 -8.28 20.31
CA TYR A 244 -11.61 -8.67 18.94
C TYR A 244 -12.91 -9.09 18.25
N ILE A 245 -13.31 -8.34 17.24
CA ILE A 245 -14.44 -8.65 16.38
C ILE A 245 -14.10 -9.90 15.59
N LEU A 246 -15.03 -10.85 15.56
CA LEU A 246 -14.92 -12.08 14.82
C LEU A 246 -16.27 -12.45 14.21
N ALA A 247 -16.58 -11.80 13.09
CA ALA A 247 -17.91 -11.78 12.50
C ALA A 247 -17.93 -12.32 11.07
N GLY A 248 -19.10 -12.79 10.63
CA GLY A 248 -19.33 -13.06 9.21
C GLY A 248 -19.51 -11.76 8.43
N THR A 249 -18.97 -11.66 7.21
CA THR A 249 -19.10 -10.44 6.38
C THR A 249 -20.52 -10.31 5.82
N ARG A 250 -21.14 -9.14 6.02
CA ARG A 250 -22.52 -8.82 5.59
C ARG A 250 -22.51 -7.45 4.90
N ARG A 251 -23.57 -7.13 4.15
CA ARG A 251 -23.66 -5.83 3.45
C ARG A 251 -23.66 -4.66 4.45
N GLU A 252 -24.54 -4.73 5.42
CA GLU A 252 -24.52 -3.86 6.59
C GLU A 252 -24.25 -4.73 7.82
N MET A 253 -23.25 -4.35 8.58
CA MET A 253 -22.87 -5.03 9.81
C MET A 253 -23.20 -4.10 10.98
N GLU A 254 -23.93 -4.62 11.96
CA GLU A 254 -24.02 -4.04 13.30
C GLU A 254 -23.42 -5.10 14.22
N VAL A 255 -22.17 -4.91 14.63
CA VAL A 255 -21.42 -5.93 15.38
C VAL A 255 -22.09 -6.14 16.74
N SER A 256 -22.49 -7.38 17.01
CA SER A 256 -23.10 -7.73 18.30
C SER A 256 -22.02 -8.09 19.34
N ALA A 257 -22.40 -8.08 20.62
CA ALA A 257 -21.48 -8.45 21.70
C ALA A 257 -21.01 -9.92 21.58
N GLU A 258 -21.83 -10.81 21.03
CA GLU A 258 -21.49 -12.22 20.81
C GLU A 258 -20.47 -12.41 19.68
N GLU A 259 -20.35 -11.44 18.78
CA GLU A 259 -19.34 -11.41 17.72
C GLU A 259 -18.02 -10.80 18.19
N ILE A 260 -17.91 -10.44 19.48
CA ILE A 260 -16.69 -9.90 20.08
C ILE A 260 -16.15 -10.93 21.07
N ILE A 261 -14.96 -11.45 20.79
CA ILE A 261 -14.20 -12.22 21.76
C ILE A 261 -13.29 -11.29 22.56
N SER A 262 -12.86 -11.75 23.73
CA SER A 262 -11.85 -11.07 24.53
C SER A 262 -10.64 -11.95 24.70
N TRP A 263 -9.47 -11.47 24.28
CA TRP A 263 -8.18 -12.09 24.53
C TRP A 263 -7.88 -12.19 26.04
N ASN A 264 -8.49 -11.35 26.88
CA ASN A 264 -8.37 -11.40 28.33
C ASN A 264 -8.98 -12.67 28.96
N ARG A 265 -9.73 -13.48 28.18
CA ARG A 265 -10.20 -14.81 28.59
C ARG A 265 -9.14 -15.91 28.45
N PHE A 266 -8.05 -15.65 27.72
CA PHE A 266 -6.90 -16.56 27.68
C PHE A 266 -6.23 -16.62 29.08
N PRO A 267 -5.71 -17.78 29.54
CA PRO A 267 -5.00 -17.88 30.80
C PRO A 267 -3.87 -16.85 30.94
N LYS A 268 -4.03 -15.96 31.92
CA LYS A 268 -3.08 -14.87 32.13
C LYS A 268 -1.90 -15.31 32.97
N ILE A 269 -0.72 -14.80 32.63
CA ILE A 269 0.52 -14.98 33.40
C ILE A 269 0.62 -14.04 34.61
N ASP A 270 -0.17 -12.97 34.62
CA ASP A 270 -0.28 -11.97 35.69
C ASP A 270 -1.61 -11.20 35.54
N ASP A 271 -1.86 -10.19 36.39
CA ASP A 271 -3.16 -9.52 36.45
C ASP A 271 -3.47 -8.60 35.25
N ARG A 272 -2.50 -8.32 34.38
CA ARG A 272 -2.63 -7.30 33.33
C ARG A 272 -3.58 -7.71 32.22
N GLN A 273 -4.09 -6.72 31.50
CA GLN A 273 -4.81 -6.98 30.26
C GLN A 273 -3.85 -7.34 29.12
N THR A 274 -4.30 -8.26 28.27
CA THR A 274 -3.72 -8.51 26.95
C THR A 274 -4.59 -7.83 25.89
N THR A 275 -3.95 -7.37 24.82
CA THR A 275 -4.57 -6.70 23.68
C THR A 275 -4.76 -7.62 22.48
N GLY A 276 -3.95 -8.68 22.36
CA GLY A 276 -4.01 -9.57 21.19
C GLY A 276 -3.31 -8.98 19.96
N LEU A 277 -2.02 -8.66 20.05
CA LEU A 277 -1.33 -7.95 18.98
C LEU A 277 -1.21 -8.77 17.69
N TYR A 278 -1.44 -8.09 16.57
CA TYR A 278 -1.25 -8.60 15.20
C TYR A 278 -2.04 -9.86 14.89
N ALA A 279 -3.28 -9.94 15.41
CA ALA A 279 -4.15 -11.07 15.19
C ALA A 279 -4.32 -11.41 13.69
N ARG A 280 -4.41 -12.71 13.39
CA ARG A 280 -4.60 -13.25 12.05
C ARG A 280 -5.57 -14.41 12.03
N LEU A 281 -6.57 -14.31 11.15
CA LEU A 281 -7.44 -15.41 10.80
C LEU A 281 -6.70 -16.48 9.99
N THR A 282 -7.05 -17.72 10.27
CA THR A 282 -6.74 -18.86 9.41
C THR A 282 -7.45 -18.73 8.06
N PRO A 283 -6.91 -19.32 6.98
CA PRO A 283 -7.51 -19.24 5.65
C PRO A 283 -8.97 -19.73 5.58
N ASP A 284 -9.35 -20.73 6.36
CA ASP A 284 -10.72 -21.26 6.47
C ASP A 284 -11.62 -20.43 7.41
N GLY A 285 -11.03 -19.45 8.09
CA GLY A 285 -11.70 -18.60 9.07
C GLY A 285 -12.14 -19.33 10.34
N ARG A 286 -11.73 -20.58 10.61
CA ARG A 286 -12.16 -21.33 11.81
C ARG A 286 -11.43 -20.90 13.07
N HIS A 287 -10.20 -20.41 12.93
CA HIS A 287 -9.33 -20.00 14.03
C HIS A 287 -8.74 -18.61 13.81
N VAL A 288 -8.38 -17.93 14.89
CA VAL A 288 -7.57 -16.70 14.89
C VAL A 288 -6.38 -16.89 15.83
N ILE A 289 -5.19 -16.42 15.42
CA ILE A 289 -3.95 -16.45 16.22
C ILE A 289 -3.50 -15.03 16.51
N ALA A 290 -3.09 -14.75 17.75
CA ALA A 290 -2.59 -13.44 18.15
C ALA A 290 -1.45 -13.54 19.15
N THR A 291 -0.74 -12.43 19.35
CA THR A 291 0.21 -12.27 20.47
C THR A 291 -0.56 -11.92 21.73
N VAL A 292 -0.51 -12.76 22.75
CA VAL A 292 -1.17 -12.55 24.05
C VAL A 292 -0.17 -12.50 25.20
N ASN A 293 -0.63 -12.10 26.40
CA ASN A 293 0.21 -11.99 27.60
C ASN A 293 1.43 -11.06 27.40
N GLU A 294 1.27 -10.09 26.52
CA GLU A 294 2.33 -9.24 26.04
C GLU A 294 2.62 -8.05 26.95
N ILE A 295 3.83 -7.51 26.78
CA ILE A 295 4.19 -6.19 27.29
C ILE A 295 4.86 -5.47 26.14
N ALA A 296 4.30 -4.34 25.71
CA ALA A 296 4.81 -3.64 24.53
C ALA A 296 5.28 -2.23 24.86
N LEU A 297 6.49 -1.88 24.43
CA LEU A 297 6.98 -0.50 24.52
C LEU A 297 6.27 0.31 23.44
N LEU A 298 5.65 1.41 23.81
CA LEU A 298 5.08 2.42 22.92
C LEU A 298 5.63 3.79 23.29
N ILE A 299 6.50 4.36 22.45
CA ILE A 299 6.96 5.73 22.59
C ILE A 299 6.37 6.56 21.47
N LYS A 300 5.57 7.57 21.81
CA LYS A 300 4.91 8.47 20.86
C LYS A 300 5.82 9.67 20.57
N MET A 301 6.03 9.96 19.29
CA MET A 301 6.81 11.09 18.78
C MET A 301 5.91 12.00 17.95
N ASP A 302 6.26 13.28 17.84
CA ASP A 302 5.56 14.25 16.97
C ASP A 302 6.30 14.39 15.62
N ASP A 303 6.86 13.28 15.13
CA ASP A 303 7.45 13.16 13.79
C ASP A 303 6.48 12.41 12.86
N PRO A 304 5.92 13.06 11.83
CA PRO A 304 4.99 12.41 10.92
C PRO A 304 5.65 11.36 10.02
N SER A 305 6.99 11.33 9.92
CA SER A 305 7.74 10.30 9.18
C SER A 305 7.84 9.01 9.99
N ALA A 306 8.00 9.10 11.31
CA ALA A 306 8.02 7.97 12.24
C ALA A 306 7.39 8.38 13.58
N SER A 307 6.06 8.25 13.69
CA SER A 307 5.31 8.82 14.81
C SER A 307 5.34 7.97 16.09
N GLN A 308 5.89 6.76 16.03
CA GLN A 308 6.02 5.90 17.19
C GLN A 308 7.16 4.88 17.06
N LEU A 309 7.75 4.52 18.20
CA LEU A 309 8.50 3.28 18.37
C LEU A 309 7.58 2.31 19.11
N PHE A 310 7.27 1.17 18.48
CA PHE A 310 6.37 0.18 19.04
C PHE A 310 6.92 -1.25 18.87
N PHE A 311 7.08 -1.99 19.96
CA PHE A 311 7.36 -3.43 19.91
C PHE A 311 7.00 -4.16 21.22
N PRO A 312 6.54 -5.41 21.16
CA PRO A 312 6.46 -6.27 22.33
C PRO A 312 7.86 -6.67 22.79
N TYR A 313 8.08 -6.67 24.10
CA TYR A 313 9.28 -7.17 24.76
C TYR A 313 9.01 -8.37 25.69
N ARG A 314 7.77 -8.84 25.67
CA ARG A 314 7.25 -10.13 26.15
C ARG A 314 5.95 -10.39 25.38
N GLY A 315 5.58 -11.65 25.18
CA GLY A 315 4.32 -12.04 24.55
C GLY A 315 4.45 -13.42 23.92
N ILE A 316 3.37 -14.21 24.00
CA ILE A 316 3.30 -15.56 23.45
C ILE A 316 2.21 -15.65 22.38
N LEU A 317 2.23 -16.69 21.53
CA LEU A 317 1.14 -16.92 20.60
C LEU A 317 0.05 -17.80 21.23
N ALA A 318 -1.19 -17.35 21.09
CA ALA A 318 -2.38 -18.12 21.40
C ALA A 318 -3.34 -18.09 20.22
N ALA A 319 -4.17 -19.13 20.15
CA ALA A 319 -5.22 -19.27 19.17
C ALA A 319 -6.60 -19.32 19.86
N TYR A 320 -7.61 -18.87 19.12
CA TYR A 320 -9.02 -19.05 19.45
C TYR A 320 -9.70 -19.84 18.35
N SER A 321 -10.48 -20.86 18.73
CA SER A 321 -11.34 -21.63 17.83
C SER A 321 -12.77 -21.09 17.89
N ARG A 322 -13.34 -20.81 16.72
CA ARG A 322 -14.72 -20.33 16.59
C ARG A 322 -15.77 -21.42 16.76
N GLU A 323 -15.38 -22.68 16.55
CA GLU A 323 -16.31 -23.80 16.54
C GLU A 323 -16.68 -24.24 17.96
N ASP A 324 -15.68 -24.37 18.83
CA ASP A 324 -15.85 -24.75 20.24
C ASP A 324 -15.73 -23.57 21.22
N GLY A 325 -15.42 -22.37 20.73
CA GLY A 325 -15.30 -21.15 21.55
C GLY A 325 -14.11 -21.15 22.50
N ARG A 326 -13.06 -21.93 22.18
CA ARG A 326 -11.94 -22.20 23.10
C ARG A 326 -10.67 -21.45 22.72
N PHE A 327 -9.98 -20.98 23.76
CA PHE A 327 -8.63 -20.44 23.68
C PHE A 327 -7.60 -21.51 24.01
N PHE A 328 -6.47 -21.53 23.29
CA PHE A 328 -5.37 -22.47 23.52
C PHE A 328 -4.02 -21.88 23.10
N PRO A 329 -2.90 -22.25 23.76
CA PRO A 329 -1.57 -21.81 23.35
C PRO A 329 -1.20 -22.43 22.00
N VAL A 330 -0.33 -21.78 21.24
CA VAL A 330 0.29 -22.38 20.03
C VAL A 330 1.56 -23.12 20.46
N PRO A 331 1.59 -24.47 20.54
CA PRO A 331 2.73 -25.19 21.08
C PRO A 331 4.02 -24.89 20.32
N GLY A 332 5.08 -24.53 21.06
CA GLY A 332 6.38 -24.15 20.49
C GLY A 332 6.54 -22.65 20.27
N ALA A 333 5.43 -21.93 20.19
CA ALA A 333 5.35 -20.48 20.16
C ALA A 333 4.58 -19.95 21.39
N ASP A 334 4.79 -20.61 22.54
CA ASP A 334 4.18 -20.30 23.84
C ASP A 334 5.20 -20.17 24.99
N ASP A 335 6.49 -20.01 24.66
CA ASP A 335 7.59 -19.90 25.63
C ASP A 335 7.75 -18.47 26.16
N PRO A 336 7.54 -18.20 27.46
CA PRO A 336 7.67 -16.86 28.05
C PRO A 336 9.12 -16.33 28.11
N GLY A 337 10.13 -17.19 27.93
CA GLY A 337 11.53 -16.78 27.77
C GLY A 337 11.82 -16.07 26.44
N HIS A 338 10.83 -16.05 25.54
CA HIS A 338 10.88 -15.37 24.26
C HIS A 338 9.70 -14.41 24.11
N VAL A 339 9.84 -13.50 23.15
CA VAL A 339 8.74 -12.72 22.59
C VAL A 339 8.38 -13.34 21.26
N GLN A 340 7.12 -13.72 21.07
CA GLN A 340 6.59 -14.20 19.80
C GLN A 340 5.55 -13.21 19.30
N THR A 341 5.63 -12.77 18.04
CA THR A 341 4.69 -11.78 17.52
C THR A 341 4.55 -11.81 16.00
N CYS A 342 3.64 -11.01 15.46
CA CYS A 342 3.33 -10.91 14.03
C CYS A 342 3.12 -12.29 13.37
N PRO A 343 2.21 -13.14 13.89
CA PRO A 343 1.97 -14.45 13.30
C PRO A 343 1.38 -14.33 11.91
N ASP A 344 1.56 -15.38 11.12
CA ASP A 344 0.85 -15.65 9.87
C ASP A 344 0.68 -17.16 9.69
N ILE A 345 -0.41 -17.57 9.06
CA ILE A 345 -0.75 -18.98 8.89
C ILE A 345 -0.56 -19.36 7.43
N ARG A 346 0.14 -20.48 7.20
CA ARG A 346 0.32 -21.02 5.86
C ARG A 346 -1.04 -21.36 5.23
N PRO A 347 -1.23 -21.21 3.90
CA PRO A 347 -2.53 -21.44 3.26
C PRO A 347 -3.15 -22.83 3.48
N ASP A 348 -2.35 -23.83 3.84
CA ASP A 348 -2.82 -25.18 4.20
C ASP A 348 -3.41 -25.27 5.61
N GLY A 349 -3.27 -24.22 6.43
CA GLY A 349 -3.70 -24.17 7.82
C GLY A 349 -2.82 -24.98 8.78
N ARG A 350 -1.65 -25.46 8.34
CA ARG A 350 -0.84 -26.45 9.08
C ARG A 350 0.49 -25.93 9.62
N HIS A 351 0.85 -24.68 9.35
CA HIS A 351 2.07 -24.07 9.85
C HIS A 351 1.82 -22.61 10.22
N VAL A 352 2.49 -22.15 11.28
CA VAL A 352 2.52 -20.74 11.69
C VAL A 352 3.93 -20.23 11.53
N VAL A 353 4.09 -19.09 10.85
CA VAL A 353 5.34 -18.32 10.81
C VAL A 353 5.17 -17.07 11.65
N PHE A 354 6.21 -16.64 12.36
CA PHE A 354 6.13 -15.51 13.29
C PHE A 354 7.49 -14.87 13.53
N ALA A 355 7.49 -13.64 14.04
CA ALA A 355 8.69 -12.95 14.50
C ALA A 355 9.00 -13.34 15.95
N ARG A 356 10.27 -13.59 16.27
CA ARG A 356 10.72 -14.00 17.60
C ARG A 356 11.97 -13.24 18.04
N THR A 357 12.04 -12.91 19.32
CA THR A 357 13.28 -12.49 19.98
C THR A 357 13.32 -13.00 21.41
N ARG A 358 14.42 -12.81 22.13
CA ARG A 358 14.49 -13.12 23.57
C ARG A 358 13.72 -12.07 24.38
N THR A 359 13.07 -12.52 25.45
CA THR A 359 12.42 -11.61 26.40
C THR A 359 13.44 -10.63 26.98
N GLN A 360 13.09 -9.35 27.04
CA GLN A 360 14.00 -8.27 27.47
C GLN A 360 13.84 -8.01 28.97
N ASP A 361 14.33 -8.93 29.80
CA ASP A 361 14.15 -8.87 31.28
C ASP A 361 14.65 -7.57 31.90
N GLU A 362 15.74 -7.01 31.38
CA GLU A 362 16.27 -5.74 31.86
C GLU A 362 15.33 -4.57 31.53
N LEU A 363 14.68 -4.60 30.37
CA LEU A 363 13.68 -3.60 30.00
C LEU A 363 12.44 -3.74 30.89
N ILE A 364 12.03 -4.97 31.20
CA ILE A 364 10.94 -5.27 32.15
C ILE A 364 11.30 -4.69 33.53
N ARG A 365 12.51 -4.92 34.03
CA ARG A 365 12.94 -4.37 35.33
C ARG A 365 12.97 -2.84 35.34
N ARG A 366 13.44 -2.21 34.26
CA ARG A 366 13.62 -0.75 34.16
C ARG A 366 12.33 0.02 33.95
N LEU A 367 11.43 -0.49 33.10
CA LEU A 367 10.18 0.19 32.73
C LEU A 367 8.98 -0.34 33.53
N GLY A 368 9.11 -1.51 34.14
CA GLY A 368 8.02 -2.20 34.80
C GLY A 368 6.90 -2.52 33.81
N THR A 369 5.67 -2.29 34.27
CA THR A 369 4.44 -2.46 33.50
C THR A 369 3.99 -1.17 32.81
N GLY A 370 4.63 -0.03 33.12
CA GLY A 370 4.41 1.25 32.46
C GLY A 370 5.20 1.32 31.17
N ASN A 371 4.51 1.20 30.04
CA ASN A 371 5.12 0.92 28.75
C ASN A 371 4.72 1.91 27.65
N VAL A 372 3.95 2.95 27.99
CA VAL A 372 3.54 4.03 27.09
C VAL A 372 4.18 5.35 27.51
N PHE A 373 4.98 5.95 26.65
CA PHE A 373 5.67 7.22 26.90
C PHE A 373 5.39 8.23 25.79
N ALA A 374 5.43 9.51 26.14
CA ALA A 374 5.50 10.60 25.17
C ALA A 374 6.93 11.16 25.15
N ARG A 375 7.51 11.23 23.96
CA ARG A 375 8.80 11.86 23.67
C ARG A 375 8.68 12.66 22.36
N PRO A 376 7.93 13.77 22.34
CA PRO A 376 7.60 14.50 21.12
C PRO A 376 8.82 14.90 20.26
N GLN A 377 9.93 15.22 20.91
CA GLN A 377 11.16 15.72 20.29
C GLN A 377 12.18 14.62 19.95
N ALA A 378 11.95 13.37 20.38
CA ALA A 378 12.88 12.29 20.09
C ALA A 378 12.74 11.86 18.62
N SER A 379 13.87 11.48 18.01
CA SER A 379 13.88 10.83 16.70
C SER A 379 13.82 9.31 16.82
N ILE A 380 13.29 8.65 15.79
CA ILE A 380 13.29 7.18 15.71
C ILE A 380 14.70 6.59 15.76
N HIS A 381 15.73 7.32 15.29
CA HIS A 381 17.13 6.87 15.33
C HIS A 381 17.68 6.83 16.76
N GLU A 382 17.44 7.88 17.54
CA GLU A 382 17.83 7.92 18.96
C GLU A 382 17.11 6.84 19.76
N LEU A 383 15.81 6.65 19.50
CA LEU A 383 15.04 5.62 20.20
C LEU A 383 15.50 4.21 19.81
N ASN A 384 15.82 3.95 18.55
CA ASN A 384 16.40 2.66 18.13
C ASN A 384 17.79 2.42 18.72
N ALA A 385 18.58 3.47 18.96
CA ALA A 385 19.86 3.33 19.66
C ALA A 385 19.65 3.02 21.16
N ALA A 386 18.66 3.64 21.79
CA ALA A 386 18.31 3.41 23.20
C ALA A 386 17.63 2.05 23.43
N TYR A 387 16.88 1.55 22.43
CA TYR A 387 16.09 0.32 22.49
C TYR A 387 16.33 -0.56 21.24
N PRO A 388 17.53 -1.14 21.09
CA PRO A 388 17.96 -1.79 19.85
C PRO A 388 17.42 -3.22 19.69
N VAL A 389 16.10 -3.40 19.71
CA VAL A 389 15.45 -4.71 19.54
C VAL A 389 15.63 -5.22 18.10
N GLN A 390 15.80 -6.54 17.97
CA GLN A 390 15.83 -7.25 16.70
C GLN A 390 15.02 -8.54 16.82
N PHE A 391 14.24 -8.81 15.78
CA PHE A 391 13.47 -10.04 15.64
C PHE A 391 14.06 -10.91 14.52
N ASP A 392 13.90 -12.21 14.67
CA ASP A 392 14.16 -13.22 13.64
C ASP A 392 12.84 -13.92 13.29
N ILE A 393 12.73 -14.51 12.10
CA ILE A 393 11.54 -15.26 11.70
C ILE A 393 11.69 -16.73 12.09
N TYR A 394 10.66 -17.27 12.74
CA TYR A 394 10.55 -18.65 13.18
C TYR A 394 9.26 -19.27 12.64
N GLN A 395 9.20 -20.60 12.67
CA GLN A 395 8.01 -21.37 12.29
C GLN A 395 7.75 -22.53 13.24
N VAL A 396 6.49 -22.93 13.33
CA VAL A 396 6.01 -24.13 14.03
C VAL A 396 4.94 -24.85 13.20
N PRO A 397 4.85 -26.19 13.28
CA PRO A 397 3.65 -26.90 12.86
C PRO A 397 2.44 -26.42 13.67
N PHE A 398 1.28 -26.36 13.03
CA PHE A 398 0.03 -25.94 13.63
C PHE A 398 -1.03 -27.00 13.36
N ASP A 399 -1.47 -27.67 14.43
CA ASP A 399 -2.54 -28.67 14.37
C ASP A 399 -3.65 -28.26 15.35
N PRO A 400 -4.53 -27.33 14.94
CA PRO A 400 -5.53 -26.75 15.84
C PRO A 400 -6.59 -27.77 16.28
N ASP A 401 -6.85 -28.79 15.47
CA ASP A 401 -7.84 -29.84 15.73
C ASP A 401 -7.23 -31.07 16.44
N GLY A 402 -5.90 -31.14 16.55
CA GLY A 402 -5.18 -32.28 17.11
C GLY A 402 -4.83 -32.13 18.59
N PRO A 403 -4.28 -33.17 19.24
CA PRO A 403 -3.97 -33.17 20.67
C PRO A 403 -2.86 -32.18 21.08
N GLY A 404 -2.29 -31.42 20.15
CA GLY A 404 -1.16 -30.52 20.38
C GLY A 404 0.11 -31.29 20.76
N ARG A 405 1.02 -31.53 19.82
CA ARG A 405 2.32 -32.11 20.16
C ARG A 405 3.30 -30.97 20.46
N PRO A 406 4.06 -31.01 21.56
CA PRO A 406 5.13 -30.05 21.78
C PRO A 406 6.15 -30.17 20.65
N VAL A 407 6.30 -29.10 19.87
CA VAL A 407 7.34 -28.98 18.84
C VAL A 407 8.12 -27.72 19.16
N ALA A 408 9.46 -27.78 19.12
CA ALA A 408 10.26 -26.58 19.29
C ALA A 408 10.11 -25.67 18.06
N ALA A 409 9.97 -24.37 18.27
CA ALA A 409 10.02 -23.42 17.16
C ALA A 409 11.39 -23.42 16.48
N GLU A 410 11.38 -23.51 15.15
CA GLU A 410 12.58 -23.55 14.32
C GLU A 410 12.79 -22.19 13.65
N PRO A 411 14.03 -21.66 13.59
CA PRO A 411 14.31 -20.47 12.82
C PRO A 411 14.08 -20.76 11.33
N LEU A 412 13.47 -19.83 10.59
CA LEU A 412 13.33 -19.94 9.14
C LEU A 412 14.66 -19.57 8.48
N PRO A 413 15.38 -20.52 7.84
CA PRO A 413 16.69 -20.23 7.26
C PRO A 413 16.64 -19.07 6.26
N GLY A 414 17.55 -18.10 6.42
CA GLY A 414 17.61 -16.89 5.61
C GLY A 414 16.82 -15.70 6.16
N ALA A 415 15.97 -15.91 7.15
CA ALA A 415 15.15 -14.85 7.75
C ALA A 415 15.45 -14.64 9.26
N GLY A 416 16.66 -14.98 9.68
CA GLY A 416 17.15 -14.70 11.04
C GLY A 416 18.67 -14.78 11.17
N GLY A 417 19.21 -14.32 12.32
CA GLY A 417 20.64 -14.39 12.63
C GLY A 417 21.55 -13.53 11.75
N ASN A 418 20.99 -12.57 11.02
CA ASN A 418 21.68 -11.73 10.03
C ASN A 418 22.05 -10.34 10.56
N GLY A 419 21.94 -10.11 11.86
CA GLY A 419 22.22 -8.81 12.48
C GLY A 419 21.20 -7.72 12.14
N MET A 420 20.04 -8.08 11.59
CA MET A 420 18.91 -7.19 11.27
C MET A 420 17.68 -7.58 12.09
N SER A 421 16.65 -6.73 12.08
CA SER A 421 15.32 -7.06 12.59
C SER A 421 14.43 -7.51 11.43
N ASN A 422 13.95 -8.75 11.47
CA ASN A 422 13.06 -9.37 10.49
C ASN A 422 11.68 -9.60 11.14
N TYR A 423 10.61 -9.08 10.54
CA TYR A 423 9.28 -9.10 11.15
C TYR A 423 8.14 -9.05 10.11
N ASN A 424 6.89 -9.15 10.56
CA ASN A 424 5.69 -9.21 9.71
C ASN A 424 5.80 -10.24 8.56
N PRO A 425 6.13 -11.52 8.83
CA PRO A 425 6.14 -12.53 7.79
C PRO A 425 4.72 -12.73 7.23
N ARG A 426 4.61 -12.98 5.92
CA ARG A 426 3.37 -13.31 5.22
C ARG A 426 3.63 -14.42 4.22
N TYR A 427 2.86 -15.51 4.28
CA TYR A 427 2.92 -16.56 3.28
C TYR A 427 2.29 -16.10 1.97
N SER A 428 2.88 -16.51 0.85
CA SER A 428 2.20 -16.44 -0.43
C SER A 428 0.98 -17.39 -0.44
N PRO A 429 -0.07 -17.14 -1.25
CA PRO A 429 -1.28 -17.97 -1.28
C PRO A 429 -1.07 -19.41 -1.77
N ASP A 430 0.04 -19.68 -2.45
CA ASP A 430 0.50 -21.03 -2.84
C ASP A 430 1.35 -21.70 -1.75
N GLY A 431 1.66 -21.00 -0.66
CA GLY A 431 2.44 -21.47 0.49
C GLY A 431 3.91 -21.73 0.17
N ARG A 432 4.44 -21.26 -0.96
CA ARG A 432 5.82 -21.52 -1.41
C ARG A 432 6.81 -20.45 -0.95
N TRP A 433 6.34 -19.25 -0.61
CA TRP A 433 7.17 -18.10 -0.28
C TRP A 433 6.72 -17.47 1.03
N VAL A 434 7.65 -16.83 1.72
CA VAL A 434 7.39 -15.92 2.84
C VAL A 434 7.97 -14.56 2.47
N VAL A 435 7.13 -13.53 2.46
CA VAL A 435 7.55 -12.12 2.38
C VAL A 435 7.58 -11.55 3.78
N PHE A 436 8.67 -10.87 4.15
CA PHE A 436 8.83 -10.25 5.47
C PHE A 436 9.45 -8.86 5.33
N THR A 437 9.28 -8.05 6.37
CA THR A 437 9.91 -6.74 6.48
C THR A 437 11.24 -6.87 7.22
N GLN A 438 12.27 -6.18 6.74
CA GLN A 438 13.58 -6.10 7.37
C GLN A 438 13.98 -4.64 7.59
N SER A 439 14.49 -4.32 8.78
CA SER A 439 15.12 -3.05 9.15
C SER A 439 16.34 -3.30 10.02
N ARG A 440 17.17 -2.29 10.30
CA ARG A 440 18.32 -2.48 11.22
C ARG A 440 17.87 -2.87 12.62
N LYS A 441 16.85 -2.18 13.15
CA LYS A 441 16.30 -2.33 14.51
C LYS A 441 14.81 -2.08 14.51
N GLY A 442 14.15 -2.44 15.62
CA GLY A 442 12.75 -2.11 15.85
C GLY A 442 11.77 -3.06 15.16
N LEU A 443 10.51 -2.65 15.20
CA LEU A 443 9.36 -3.32 14.62
C LEU A 443 8.44 -2.22 14.10
N VAL A 444 7.89 -2.40 12.88
CA VAL A 444 6.98 -1.47 12.16
C VAL A 444 7.46 -0.01 12.04
N LEU A 445 6.94 0.72 11.06
CA LEU A 445 7.18 2.17 10.88
C LEU A 445 8.67 2.59 10.84
N GLN A 446 9.59 1.67 10.53
CA GLN A 446 11.02 1.98 10.46
C GLN A 446 11.36 2.65 9.13
N PRO A 447 12.06 3.81 9.10
CA PRO A 447 12.41 4.51 7.87
C PRO A 447 13.20 3.66 6.86
N ASP A 448 14.10 2.82 7.37
CA ASP A 448 14.98 1.95 6.58
C ASP A 448 14.34 0.60 6.24
N SER A 449 13.07 0.37 6.60
CA SER A 449 12.40 -0.91 6.35
C SER A 449 12.28 -1.21 4.85
N ARG A 450 12.55 -2.48 4.51
CA ARG A 450 12.49 -3.05 3.16
C ARG A 450 11.80 -4.40 3.20
N LEU A 451 11.13 -4.76 2.11
CA LEU A 451 10.54 -6.07 1.90
C LEU A 451 11.56 -7.06 1.33
N TYR A 452 11.57 -8.26 1.89
CA TYR A 452 12.38 -9.39 1.46
C TYR A 452 11.48 -10.60 1.25
N VAL A 453 11.90 -11.50 0.37
CA VAL A 453 11.23 -12.77 0.09
C VAL A 453 12.18 -13.93 0.26
N VAL A 454 11.71 -15.05 0.82
CA VAL A 454 12.46 -16.29 1.01
C VAL A 454 11.55 -17.48 0.72
N PRO A 455 12.06 -18.63 0.23
CA PRO A 455 11.24 -19.85 0.17
C PRO A 455 10.66 -20.19 1.54
N ALA A 456 9.44 -20.70 1.57
CA ALA A 456 8.78 -21.13 2.81
C ALA A 456 9.52 -22.27 3.52
N SER A 457 10.34 -23.04 2.78
CA SER A 457 11.25 -24.05 3.34
C SER A 457 12.53 -23.47 3.94
N GLY A 458 12.74 -22.15 3.85
CA GLY A 458 14.02 -21.49 4.09
C GLY A 458 14.95 -21.52 2.88
N GLY A 459 15.99 -20.70 2.92
CA GLY A 459 17.00 -20.61 1.87
C GLY A 459 17.67 -19.24 1.83
N VAL A 460 18.08 -18.80 0.63
CA VAL A 460 18.67 -17.48 0.44
C VAL A 460 17.54 -16.45 0.28
N PRO A 461 17.46 -15.43 1.15
CA PRO A 461 16.48 -14.37 0.99
C PRO A 461 16.89 -13.43 -0.16
N ARG A 462 15.91 -12.80 -0.79
CA ARG A 462 16.12 -11.77 -1.81
C ARG A 462 15.42 -10.49 -1.39
N ARG A 463 16.10 -9.35 -1.54
CA ARG A 463 15.45 -8.04 -1.45
C ARG A 463 14.50 -7.87 -2.64
N MET A 464 13.24 -7.54 -2.36
CA MET A 464 12.24 -7.32 -3.41
C MET A 464 12.58 -6.07 -4.24
N SER A 465 12.32 -6.13 -5.54
CA SER A 465 12.57 -5.05 -6.50
C SER A 465 11.61 -3.87 -6.29
N CYS A 466 10.43 -4.13 -5.72
CA CYS A 466 9.36 -3.16 -5.52
C CYS A 466 9.64 -2.12 -4.41
N ASN A 467 10.74 -2.30 -3.67
CA ASN A 467 11.07 -1.46 -2.52
C ASN A 467 11.29 0.00 -2.91
N LEU A 468 10.63 0.90 -2.18
CA LEU A 468 10.83 2.34 -2.30
C LEU A 468 11.81 2.87 -1.23
N GLY A 469 12.11 4.16 -1.29
CA GLY A 469 13.11 4.85 -0.49
C GLY A 469 12.78 4.93 1.00
N LEU A 470 11.50 5.13 1.35
CA LEU A 470 11.10 5.35 2.74
C LEU A 470 10.02 4.37 3.21
N MET A 471 10.32 3.67 4.32
CA MET A 471 9.39 2.87 5.13
C MET A 471 8.49 1.93 4.32
N ASN A 472 8.89 0.67 4.11
CA ASN A 472 8.08 -0.33 3.40
C ASN A 472 7.59 -1.39 4.39
N SER A 473 6.27 -1.57 4.54
CA SER A 473 5.68 -2.54 5.49
C SER A 473 4.22 -2.83 5.15
N TRP A 474 3.54 -3.57 6.04
CA TRP A 474 2.12 -3.91 5.99
C TRP A 474 1.72 -4.44 4.62
N HIS A 475 2.38 -5.52 4.22
CA HIS A 475 2.13 -6.17 2.95
C HIS A 475 1.05 -7.24 3.05
N SER A 476 0.32 -7.45 1.95
CA SER A 476 -0.76 -8.43 1.84
C SER A 476 -0.86 -8.97 0.41
N PHE A 477 -0.96 -10.29 0.26
CA PHE A 477 -1.06 -10.96 -1.03
C PHE A 477 -2.48 -10.99 -1.55
N SER A 478 -2.65 -10.84 -2.86
CA SER A 478 -3.95 -11.05 -3.51
C SER A 478 -4.35 -12.53 -3.39
N PRO A 479 -5.65 -12.88 -3.33
CA PRO A 479 -6.09 -14.26 -3.21
C PRO A 479 -5.60 -15.19 -4.33
N ASN A 480 -5.37 -14.62 -5.53
CA ASN A 480 -4.82 -15.33 -6.69
C ASN A 480 -3.28 -15.47 -6.68
N GLY A 481 -2.58 -14.83 -5.73
CA GLY A 481 -1.13 -14.89 -5.58
C GLY A 481 -0.32 -14.18 -6.66
N ARG A 482 -0.96 -13.32 -7.46
CA ARG A 482 -0.31 -12.56 -8.55
C ARG A 482 0.08 -11.13 -8.19
N TRP A 483 -0.39 -10.64 -7.05
CA TRP A 483 -0.16 -9.26 -6.62
C TRP A 483 0.15 -9.22 -5.12
N LEU A 484 0.93 -8.21 -4.74
CA LEU A 484 1.24 -7.88 -3.36
C LEU A 484 0.97 -6.39 -3.16
N LEU A 485 0.18 -6.04 -2.14
CA LEU A 485 0.08 -4.69 -1.64
C LEU A 485 1.17 -4.46 -0.60
N PHE A 486 1.58 -3.20 -0.45
CA PHE A 486 2.36 -2.73 0.69
C PHE A 486 2.11 -1.24 0.88
N VAL A 487 2.51 -0.69 2.02
CA VAL A 487 2.55 0.76 2.20
C VAL A 487 3.95 1.30 2.08
N SER A 488 4.06 2.54 1.60
CA SER A 488 5.30 3.30 1.65
C SER A 488 5.06 4.78 1.93
N LYS A 489 6.06 5.43 2.55
CA LYS A 489 6.14 6.88 2.74
C LYS A 489 6.99 7.59 1.67
N GLU A 490 7.18 6.96 0.52
CA GLU A 490 7.95 7.52 -0.60
C GLU A 490 7.50 8.92 -1.01
N THR A 491 6.18 9.16 -1.01
CA THR A 491 5.58 10.42 -1.47
C THR A 491 5.39 11.45 -0.36
N GLY A 492 5.90 11.20 0.84
CA GLY A 492 5.78 12.10 1.99
C GLY A 492 5.38 11.42 3.30
N PRO A 493 4.99 12.21 4.33
CA PRO A 493 4.69 11.69 5.66
C PRO A 493 3.48 10.74 5.71
N ASP A 494 2.52 10.94 4.80
CA ASP A 494 1.35 10.09 4.62
C ASP A 494 1.77 8.79 3.94
N SER A 495 1.63 7.66 4.63
CA SER A 495 1.86 6.37 3.97
C SER A 495 0.78 6.12 2.92
N ARG A 496 1.21 5.75 1.71
CA ARG A 496 0.36 5.43 0.55
C ARG A 496 0.43 3.96 0.23
N ILE A 497 -0.61 3.44 -0.43
CA ILE A 497 -0.72 2.03 -0.82
C ILE A 497 -0.15 1.84 -2.23
N TRP A 498 0.72 0.85 -2.36
CA TRP A 498 1.38 0.46 -3.59
C TRP A 498 1.05 -0.99 -3.91
N ILE A 499 0.96 -1.31 -5.19
CA ILE A 499 0.74 -2.67 -5.70
C ILE A 499 1.91 -3.10 -6.57
N THR A 500 2.41 -4.31 -6.40
CA THR A 500 3.44 -4.92 -7.27
C THR A 500 2.98 -6.30 -7.74
N HIS A 501 3.37 -6.68 -8.95
CA HIS A 501 3.16 -8.05 -9.43
C HIS A 501 4.05 -9.01 -8.65
N PHE A 502 3.58 -10.23 -8.45
CA PHE A 502 4.33 -11.31 -7.83
C PHE A 502 4.12 -12.60 -8.61
N ASP A 503 5.21 -13.25 -9.02
CA ASP A 503 5.13 -14.48 -9.81
C ASP A 503 5.39 -15.75 -8.98
N GLY A 504 5.14 -16.91 -9.59
CA GLY A 504 5.32 -18.21 -8.93
C GLY A 504 6.79 -18.58 -8.62
N GLN A 505 7.74 -17.78 -9.08
CA GLN A 505 9.17 -17.91 -8.76
C GLN A 505 9.61 -16.88 -7.71
N GLY A 506 8.66 -16.20 -7.08
CA GLY A 506 8.92 -15.23 -6.04
C GLY A 506 9.59 -13.96 -6.56
N ARG A 507 9.46 -13.65 -7.86
CA ARG A 507 9.92 -12.38 -8.46
C ARG A 507 8.81 -11.36 -8.40
N ASP A 508 9.19 -10.10 -8.35
CA ASP A 508 8.29 -8.95 -8.21
C ASP A 508 8.65 -7.82 -9.17
N SER A 509 7.68 -6.95 -9.48
CA SER A 509 7.83 -5.85 -10.42
C SER A 509 8.08 -4.50 -9.75
N VAL A 510 8.45 -3.49 -10.54
CA VAL A 510 8.33 -2.09 -10.13
C VAL A 510 6.85 -1.82 -9.76
N PRO A 511 6.58 -1.14 -8.63
CA PRO A 511 5.23 -1.02 -8.11
C PRO A 511 4.46 0.12 -8.79
N VAL A 512 3.15 0.08 -8.64
CA VAL A 512 2.21 1.12 -9.07
C VAL A 512 1.57 1.73 -7.83
N LEU A 513 1.50 3.07 -7.77
CA LEU A 513 0.76 3.78 -6.73
C LEU A 513 -0.74 3.62 -6.96
N LEU A 514 -1.48 3.17 -5.94
CA LEU A 514 -2.94 3.22 -5.95
C LEU A 514 -3.40 4.61 -5.51
N HIS A 515 -3.30 5.61 -6.40
CA HIS A 515 -3.43 7.03 -6.03
C HIS A 515 -4.80 7.42 -5.45
N ARG A 516 -5.86 6.67 -5.79
CA ARG A 516 -7.21 6.85 -5.23
C ARG A 516 -7.36 6.30 -3.81
N PHE A 517 -6.40 5.50 -3.34
CA PHE A 517 -6.44 4.85 -2.04
C PHE A 517 -5.66 5.69 -1.03
N GLY A 518 -6.40 6.57 -0.36
CA GLY A 518 -5.90 7.43 0.70
C GLY A 518 -6.30 8.89 0.51
N GLU A 519 -6.79 9.51 1.57
CA GLU A 519 -7.04 10.96 1.59
C GLU A 519 -5.75 11.77 1.83
N PRO A 520 -5.57 12.95 1.20
CA PRO A 520 -4.49 13.88 1.55
C PRO A 520 -4.48 14.24 3.05
N GLY A 521 -3.30 14.16 3.68
CA GLY A 521 -3.12 14.45 5.11
C GLY A 521 -3.47 13.29 6.05
N LEU A 522 -3.90 12.14 5.52
CA LEU A 522 -4.11 10.91 6.28
C LEU A 522 -3.15 9.82 5.79
N ALA A 523 -2.61 9.05 6.73
CA ALA A 523 -1.80 7.88 6.47
C ALA A 523 -2.68 6.65 6.22
N CYS A 524 -2.32 5.82 5.25
CA CYS A 524 -2.92 4.51 5.03
C CYS A 524 -2.10 3.44 5.77
N ASN A 525 -2.75 2.57 6.53
CA ASN A 525 -2.09 1.42 7.14
C ASN A 525 -2.92 0.14 7.05
N VAL A 526 -2.24 -0.98 7.28
CA VAL A 526 -2.82 -2.34 7.25
C VAL A 526 -3.65 -2.57 5.98
N PRO A 527 -3.12 -2.35 4.76
CA PRO A 527 -3.85 -2.73 3.56
C PRO A 527 -3.96 -4.24 3.49
N GLU A 528 -5.14 -4.71 3.12
CA GLU A 528 -5.45 -6.12 2.98
C GLU A 528 -6.27 -6.36 1.74
N PHE A 529 -5.86 -7.36 0.94
CA PHE A 529 -6.72 -7.83 -0.12
C PHE A 529 -7.90 -8.59 0.45
N VAL A 530 -9.09 -8.29 -0.08
CA VAL A 530 -10.34 -8.92 0.33
C VAL A 530 -10.97 -9.60 -0.88
N GLY A 531 -11.39 -10.85 -0.70
CA GLY A 531 -12.11 -11.58 -1.75
C GLY A 531 -13.38 -10.83 -2.19
N ARG A 532 -13.73 -10.93 -3.48
CA ARG A 532 -14.87 -10.20 -4.07
C ARG A 532 -16.21 -10.46 -3.35
N ALA A 533 -16.38 -11.60 -2.68
CA ALA A 533 -17.58 -11.92 -1.91
C ALA A 533 -17.83 -10.93 -0.75
N ALA A 534 -16.77 -10.44 -0.10
CA ALA A 534 -16.87 -9.42 0.94
C ALA A 534 -17.11 -8.02 0.36
N GLY A 535 -17.05 -7.85 -0.97
CA GLY A 535 -17.28 -6.59 -1.64
C GLY A 535 -18.67 -5.99 -1.48
N ARG A 536 -19.62 -6.80 -1.02
CA ARG A 536 -20.94 -6.32 -0.60
C ARG A 536 -20.91 -5.47 0.66
N MET A 537 -19.84 -5.47 1.46
CA MET A 537 -19.74 -4.65 2.65
C MET A 537 -19.84 -3.15 2.28
N GLU A 538 -20.79 -2.48 2.91
CA GLU A 538 -21.07 -1.05 2.75
C GLU A 538 -20.88 -0.30 4.07
N ARG A 539 -21.13 -0.94 5.22
CA ARG A 539 -21.02 -0.31 6.54
C ARG A 539 -20.72 -1.32 7.64
N ILE A 540 -19.90 -0.92 8.62
CA ILE A 540 -19.66 -1.62 9.88
C ILE A 540 -19.99 -0.67 11.03
N GLY A 541 -21.05 -0.98 11.76
CA GLY A 541 -21.41 -0.38 13.04
C GLY A 541 -20.80 -1.17 14.20
N PHE A 542 -20.42 -0.44 15.24
CA PHE A 542 -19.79 -0.98 16.45
C PHE A 542 -20.76 -0.82 17.62
N PRO A 543 -20.72 -1.72 18.61
CA PRO A 543 -21.52 -1.53 19.81
C PRO A 543 -21.12 -0.24 20.53
N ALA A 544 -22.06 0.33 21.28
CA ALA A 544 -21.79 1.48 22.13
C ALA A 544 -20.68 1.12 23.16
N PRO A 545 -19.86 2.09 23.60
CA PRO A 545 -18.73 1.86 24.48
C PRO A 545 -19.04 1.08 25.76
#